data_AF-A0A7C9JDF9-F1
#
_entry.id   AF-A0A7C9JDF9-F1
#
_cell.length_a   1.000
_cell.length_b   1.000
_cell.length_c   1.000
_cell.angle_alpha   90.00
_cell.angle_beta   90.00
_cell.angle_gamma   90.00
#
_symmetry.space_group_name_H-M   'P 1'
#
loop_
_entity.id
_entity.type
_entity.pdbx_description
1 polymer ?
#
loop_
_entity_poly.entity_id
_entity_poly.type
_entity_poly.pdbx_seq_one_letter_code
_entity_poly.pdbx_strand_id
1 'polypeptide(L)'
;MSRPYASPRDFEKAMKSRVTAHADRHGLNPTMVFRAFYFSRLAARVFHHDPEGWLLKGGQALLLRYPAAARLSRDIDFQCPSAKDT
;
A
#
# COMPACT_ATOMS: atom_id res chain seq x y z
N MET A 1 6.41 -23.58 8.50
CA MET A 1 5.26 -22.64 8.45
C MET A 1 5.50 -21.52 9.44
N SER A 2 5.26 -20.25 9.07
CA SER A 2 5.39 -19.15 10.02
C SER A 2 4.31 -19.25 11.10
N ARG A 3 4.70 -19.06 12.37
CA ARG A 3 3.75 -19.07 13.49
C ARG A 3 2.90 -17.80 13.42
N PRO A 4 1.55 -17.89 13.48
CA PRO A 4 0.70 -16.72 13.42
C PRO A 4 0.94 -15.81 14.63
N TYR A 5 0.71 -14.51 14.47
CA TYR A 5 0.76 -13.56 15.58
C TYR A 5 -0.36 -13.85 16.57
N ALA A 6 -0.09 -13.71 17.87
CA ALA A 6 -1.05 -14.00 18.94
C ALA A 6 -2.24 -13.02 18.95
N SER A 7 -2.03 -11.78 18.48
CA SER A 7 -3.08 -10.78 18.34
C SER A 7 -2.83 -9.85 17.14
N PRO A 8 -3.87 -9.14 16.66
CA PRO A 8 -3.70 -8.07 15.67
C PRO A 8 -2.69 -6.99 16.10
N ARG A 9 -2.62 -6.71 17.41
CA ARG A 9 -1.67 -5.74 17.99
C ARG A 9 -0.22 -6.24 17.91
N ASP A 10 0.00 -7.53 18.12
CA ASP A 10 1.32 -8.14 17.97
C ASP A 10 1.78 -8.12 16.51
N PHE A 11 0.86 -8.38 15.58
CA PHE A 11 1.12 -8.20 14.16
C PHE A 11 1.50 -6.74 13.86
N GLU A 12 0.71 -5.76 14.30
CA GLU A 12 0.97 -4.34 14.07
C GLU A 12 2.34 -3.92 14.61
N LYS A 13 2.69 -4.33 15.84
CA LYS A 13 4.00 -4.07 16.45
C LYS A 13 5.13 -4.65 15.61
N ALA A 14 5.01 -5.91 15.20
CA ALA A 14 6.02 -6.57 14.39
C ALA A 14 6.12 -5.98 12.98
N MET A 15 5.01 -5.46 12.43
CA MET A 15 4.97 -4.77 11.14
C MET A 15 5.70 -3.41 11.24
N LYS A 16 5.36 -2.60 12.24
CA LYS A 16 6.02 -1.31 12.50
C LYS A 16 7.52 -1.48 12.66
N SER A 17 7.96 -2.45 13.46
CA SER A 17 9.38 -2.75 13.65
C SER A 17 10.11 -3.08 12.35
N ARG A 18 9.52 -3.90 11.47
CA ARG A 18 10.11 -4.22 10.16
C ARG A 18 10.16 -3.01 9.23
N VAL A 19 9.09 -2.21 9.21
CA VAL A 19 9.02 -0.99 8.40
C VAL A 19 10.09 0.01 8.83
N THR A 20 10.25 0.24 10.13
CA THR A 20 11.30 1.12 10.66
C THR A 20 12.68 0.62 10.28
N ALA A 21 12.99 -0.66 10.51
CA ALA A 21 14.29 -1.24 10.16
C ALA A 21 14.60 -1.16 8.66
N HIS A 22 13.58 -1.32 7.80
CA HIS A 22 13.71 -1.14 6.36
C HIS A 22 13.98 0.33 6.01
N ALA A 23 13.19 1.25 6.59
CA ALA A 23 13.34 2.67 6.34
C ALA A 23 14.73 3.19 6.74
N ASP A 24 15.22 2.79 7.92
CA ASP A 24 16.54 3.17 8.43
C ASP A 24 17.66 2.66 7.50
N ARG A 25 17.56 1.40 7.05
CA ARG A 25 18.55 0.80 6.13
C ARG A 25 18.65 1.53 4.80
N HIS A 26 17.56 2.14 4.35
CA HIS A 26 17.46 2.75 3.02
C HIS A 26 17.35 4.28 3.05
N GLY A 27 17.47 4.91 4.23
CA GLY A 27 17.33 6.37 4.37
C GLY A 27 15.94 6.89 3.98
N LEU A 28 14.89 6.07 4.14
CA LEU A 28 13.52 6.39 3.76
C LEU A 28 12.73 6.93 4.95
N ASN A 29 11.61 7.61 4.67
CA ASN A 29 10.66 8.00 5.70
C ASN A 29 9.82 6.77 6.13
N PRO A 30 9.85 6.33 7.41
CA PRO A 30 9.14 5.13 7.86
C PRO A 30 7.62 5.19 7.65
N THR A 31 7.01 6.37 7.82
CA THR A 31 5.56 6.57 7.59
C THR A 31 5.20 6.34 6.12
N MET A 32 6.09 6.69 5.19
CA MET A 32 5.86 6.46 3.76
C MET A 32 5.99 4.99 3.39
N VAL A 33 6.98 4.29 3.95
CA VAL A 33 7.13 2.84 3.79
C VAL A 33 5.91 2.11 4.36
N PHE A 34 5.42 2.54 5.53
CA PHE A 34 4.20 1.99 6.14
C PHE A 34 2.99 2.19 5.22
N ARG A 35 2.77 3.41 4.71
CA ARG A 35 1.66 3.69 3.77
C ARG A 35 1.76 2.85 2.51
N ALA A 36 2.94 2.78 1.89
CA ALA A 36 3.16 1.98 0.69
C ALA A 36 2.78 0.52 0.93
N PHE A 37 3.20 -0.07 2.05
CA PHE A 37 2.81 -1.44 2.41
C PHE A 37 1.28 -1.60 2.52
N TYR A 38 0.60 -0.72 3.26
CA TYR A 38 -0.86 -0.82 3.43
C TYR A 38 -1.62 -0.62 2.12
N PHE A 39 -1.18 0.31 1.28
CA PHE A 39 -1.77 0.56 -0.02
C PHE A 39 -1.56 -0.61 -0.98
N SER A 40 -0.38 -1.23 -1.00
CA SER A 40 -0.17 -2.48 -1.76
C SER A 40 -1.08 -3.60 -1.25
N ARG A 41 -1.29 -3.74 0.06
CA ARG A 41 -2.21 -4.75 0.61
C ARG A 41 -3.68 -4.45 0.30
N LEU A 42 -4.10 -3.19 0.30
CA LEU A 42 -5.44 -2.78 -0.09
C LEU A 42 -5.67 -3.06 -1.58
N ALA A 43 -4.77 -2.60 -2.45
CA ALA A 43 -4.84 -2.83 -3.89
C ALA A 43 -4.92 -4.33 -4.21
N ALA A 44 -4.06 -5.15 -3.59
CA ALA A 44 -4.09 -6.59 -3.78
C ALA A 44 -5.46 -7.21 -3.42
N ARG A 45 -6.17 -6.70 -2.40
CA ARG A 45 -7.52 -7.19 -2.05
C ARG A 45 -8.58 -6.69 -3.02
N VAL A 46 -8.53 -5.43 -3.41
CA VAL A 46 -9.48 -4.83 -4.37
C VAL A 46 -9.44 -5.58 -5.70
N PHE A 47 -8.25 -5.71 -6.29
CA PHE A 47 -8.07 -6.39 -7.58
C PHE A 47 -8.24 -7.91 -7.50
N HIS A 48 -8.05 -8.52 -6.33
CA HIS A 48 -8.37 -9.94 -6.16
C HIS A 48 -9.89 -10.19 -6.13
N HIS A 49 -10.65 -9.29 -5.51
CA HIS A 49 -12.11 -9.40 -5.43
C HIS A 49 -12.78 -9.10 -6.77
N ASP A 50 -12.34 -8.04 -7.46
CA ASP A 50 -12.89 -7.63 -8.76
C ASP A 50 -11.77 -7.01 -9.61
N PRO A 51 -11.08 -7.81 -10.44
CA PRO A 51 -9.93 -7.35 -11.21
C PRO A 51 -10.28 -6.32 -12.29
N GLU A 52 -11.49 -6.37 -12.84
CA GLU A 52 -11.92 -5.53 -13.98
C GLU A 52 -12.81 -4.34 -13.55
N GLY A 53 -13.42 -4.39 -12.36
CA GLY A 53 -14.33 -3.34 -11.88
C GLY A 53 -13.63 -2.12 -11.29
N TRP A 54 -12.30 -2.13 -11.16
CA TRP A 54 -11.53 -1.04 -10.54
C TRP A 54 -10.32 -0.64 -11.37
N LEU A 55 -10.03 0.66 -11.39
CA LEU A 55 -8.80 1.24 -11.91
C LEU A 55 -8.07 1.97 -10.80
N LEU A 56 -6.78 1.66 -10.60
CA LEU A 56 -5.90 2.44 -9.73
C LEU A 56 -5.40 3.69 -10.47
N LYS A 57 -5.62 4.87 -9.89
CA LYS A 57 -5.22 6.17 -10.47
C LYS A 57 -4.40 7.01 -9.48
N GLY A 58 -4.14 8.25 -9.85
CA GLY A 58 -3.51 9.25 -8.99
C GLY A 58 -2.03 8.98 -8.69
N GLY A 59 -1.54 9.53 -7.58
CA GLY A 59 -0.11 9.47 -7.23
C GLY A 59 0.39 8.07 -6.89
N GLN A 60 -0.46 7.22 -6.31
CA GLN A 60 -0.10 5.83 -6.00
C GLN A 60 0.01 4.96 -7.25
N ALA A 61 -0.82 5.21 -8.28
CA ALA A 61 -0.66 4.59 -9.59
C ALA A 61 0.69 4.93 -10.25
N LEU A 62 1.19 6.14 -10.04
CA LEU A 62 2.51 6.56 -10.52
C LEU A 62 3.65 5.95 -9.70
N LEU A 63 3.54 5.91 -8.37
CA LEU A 63 4.55 5.28 -7.50
C LEU A 63 4.72 3.79 -7.79
N LEU A 64 3.63 3.09 -8.11
CA LEU A 64 3.68 1.68 -8.52
C LEU A 64 4.44 1.48 -9.84
N ARG A 65 4.31 2.40 -10.79
CA ARG A 65 4.94 2.32 -12.13
C ARG A 65 6.36 2.89 -12.14
N TYR A 66 6.62 3.94 -11.37
CA TYR A 66 7.85 4.72 -11.37
C TYR A 66 8.37 4.93 -9.93
N PRO A 67 8.74 3.87 -9.21
CA PRO A 67 9.03 3.93 -7.77
C PRO A 67 10.18 4.87 -7.40
N ALA A 68 11.13 5.11 -8.31
CA ALA A 68 12.27 6.00 -8.09
C ALA A 68 12.06 7.45 -8.57
N ALA A 69 11.03 7.71 -9.39
CA ALA A 69 10.83 9.00 -10.06
C ALA A 69 9.50 9.69 -9.69
N ALA A 70 8.53 8.96 -9.16
CA ALA A 70 7.25 9.52 -8.75
C ALA A 70 7.34 10.15 -7.36
N ARG A 71 6.65 11.29 -7.18
CA ARG A 71 6.49 11.93 -5.86
C ARG A 71 5.66 11.05 -4.93
N LEU A 72 6.04 11.03 -3.66
CA LEU A 72 5.28 10.40 -2.58
C LEU A 72 3.84 10.94 -2.51
N SER A 73 2.86 10.02 -2.48
CA SER A 73 1.42 10.31 -2.38
C SER A 73 0.88 9.82 -1.04
N ARG A 74 0.01 10.62 -0.42
CA ARG A 74 -0.64 10.28 0.85
C ARG A 74 -1.97 9.55 0.65
N ASP A 75 -2.56 9.69 -0.53
CA ASP A 75 -3.89 9.17 -0.86
C ASP A 75 -3.77 8.02 -1.86
N ILE A 76 -4.75 7.12 -1.85
CA ILE A 76 -4.92 6.05 -2.83
C ILE A 76 -6.26 6.25 -3.54
N ASP A 77 -6.21 6.34 -4.86
CA ASP A 77 -7.36 6.70 -5.68
C ASP A 77 -7.80 5.51 -6.53
N PHE A 78 -9.05 5.10 -6.38
CA PHE A 78 -9.68 4.10 -7.24
C PHE A 78 -10.83 4.72 -8.02
N GLN A 79 -11.03 4.27 -9.25
CA GLN A 79 -12.17 4.62 -10.09
C GLN A 79 -12.85 3.34 -10.57
N CYS A 80 -14.18 3.29 -10.46
CA CYS A 80 -14.97 2.21 -11.04
C CYS A 80 -15.33 2.60 -12.48
N PRO A 81 -14.88 1.87 -13.53
CA PRO A 81 -15.10 2.26 -14.92
C PRO A 81 -16.57 2.30 -15.34
N SER A 82 -17.42 1.50 -14.71
CA SER A 82 -18.87 1.46 -14.97
C SER A 82 -19.67 2.48 -14.17
N ALA A 83 -19.05 3.19 -13.23
CA ALA A 83 -19.72 4.27 -12.52
C ALA A 83 -19.90 5.45 -13.48
N LYS A 84 -21.15 5.85 -13.70
CA LYS A 84 -21.45 7.08 -14.44
C LYS A 84 -20.98 8.26 -13.61
N ASP A 85 -20.35 9.24 -14.25
CA ASP A 85 -20.07 10.54 -13.64
C ASP A 85 -21.42 11.21 -13.31
N THR A 86 -21.82 11.17 -12.04
CA THR A 86 -22.95 11.93 -11.49
C THR A 86 -22.53 13.32 -11.09
#